data_AF-A0A7S1JLR3-F1
#
_entry.id   AF-A0A7S1JLR3-F1
#
_cell.length_a   1.000
_cell.length_b   1.000
_cell.length_c   1.000
_cell.angle_alpha   90.00
_cell.angle_beta   90.00
_cell.angle_gamma   90.00
#
_symmetry.space_group_name_H-M   'P 1'
#
loop_
_entity.id
_entity.type
_entity.pdbx_description
1 polymer ?
#
loop_
_entity_poly.entity_id
_entity_poly.type
_entity_poly.pdbx_seq_one_letter_code
_entity_poly.pdbx_strand_id
1 'polypeptide(L)'
;VDCESAMGGCVRRLALGSIACGFTRRLLVDKMQLTTCGGVSYNKMLAKKVGGEHKPNQQTCLLPDRVKQFMQGCTLGSIPGIGFATCAKLKERGLASVPDVLSSPPHMIRDAVGHDMATVVLQLCNGIDPTPVKQTGPPQSISVENSYWASPIFGRDGVMREITRLAPHLIQRSWEHTARHRQVPQTFKLTVRFVGKSSRECRQAALPPNAIPRAPPASDRSSAVGEGEPQSPPVPGALIRLAASLLNKLVPDTSRPFHCNILNLALTNFHSAPPPPLTFSRPQPPQQSRAAAAQPPCPETIDLDTFDEEQKQPSCRVPDGVDAAWFMGLPAGIQAEVRRQHV
;
A
#
# COMPACT_ATOMS: atom_id res chain seq x y z
N VAL A 1 6.92 7.43 -38.80
CA VAL A 1 7.87 6.66 -37.94
C VAL A 1 7.45 5.22 -38.06
N ASP A 2 8.23 4.41 -38.77
CA ASP A 2 7.86 3.04 -39.13
C ASP A 2 7.60 2.17 -37.90
N CYS A 3 6.50 1.42 -37.92
CA CYS A 3 6.07 0.54 -36.84
C CYS A 3 7.16 -0.47 -36.43
N GLU A 4 8.02 -0.89 -37.35
CA GLU A 4 9.17 -1.76 -37.06
C GLU A 4 10.24 -1.06 -36.20
N SER A 5 10.55 0.21 -36.48
CA SER A 5 11.49 0.98 -35.64
C SER A 5 10.90 1.27 -34.25
N ALA A 6 9.59 1.48 -34.15
CA ALA A 6 8.89 1.70 -32.90
C ALA A 6 8.82 0.44 -32.03
N MET A 7 8.61 -0.73 -32.65
CA MET A 7 8.64 -2.04 -32.00
C MET A 7 10.04 -2.35 -31.46
N GLY A 8 11.10 -2.13 -32.25
CA GLY A 8 12.48 -2.30 -31.82
C GLY A 8 12.84 -1.42 -30.62
N GLY A 9 12.41 -0.15 -30.63
CA GLY A 9 12.58 0.76 -29.50
C GLY A 9 11.85 0.32 -28.22
N CYS A 10 10.63 -0.22 -28.35
CA CYS A 10 9.85 -0.72 -27.21
C CYS A 10 10.50 -1.95 -26.57
N VAL A 11 10.93 -2.92 -27.38
CA VAL A 11 11.61 -4.13 -26.89
C VAL A 11 12.90 -3.77 -26.15
N ARG A 12 13.71 -2.85 -26.69
CA ARG A 12 14.93 -2.37 -26.03
C ARG A 12 14.65 -1.75 -24.66
N ARG A 13 13.63 -0.89 -24.55
CA ARG A 13 13.23 -0.30 -23.27
C ARG A 13 12.76 -1.34 -22.25
N LEU A 14 12.02 -2.36 -22.69
CA LEU A 14 11.55 -3.45 -21.84
C LEU A 14 12.70 -4.36 -21.36
N ALA A 15 13.71 -4.59 -22.20
CA ALA A 15 14.93 -5.29 -21.81
C ALA A 15 15.66 -4.53 -20.69
N LEU A 16 15.82 -3.21 -20.82
CA LEU A 16 16.42 -2.38 -19.77
C LEU A 16 15.60 -2.36 -18.48
N GLY A 17 14.26 -2.30 -18.60
CA GLY A 17 13.36 -2.46 -17.46
C GLY A 17 13.52 -3.81 -16.75
N SER A 18 13.81 -4.87 -17.51
CA SER A 18 14.07 -6.21 -16.96
C SER A 18 15.38 -6.28 -16.18
N ILE A 19 16.42 -5.60 -16.67
CA ILE A 19 17.70 -5.48 -15.96
C ILE A 19 17.51 -4.74 -14.64
N ALA A 20 16.83 -3.59 -14.66
CA ALA A 20 16.54 -2.80 -13.47
C ALA A 20 15.68 -3.58 -12.44
N CYS A 21 14.71 -4.36 -12.92
CA CYS A 21 13.90 -5.25 -12.09
C CYS A 21 14.77 -6.31 -11.39
N GLY A 22 15.65 -6.98 -12.14
CA GLY A 22 16.55 -8.00 -11.60
C GLY A 22 17.52 -7.45 -10.56
N PHE A 23 18.08 -6.26 -10.83
CA PHE A 23 18.93 -5.56 -9.87
C PHE A 23 18.18 -5.23 -8.56
N THR A 24 16.98 -4.66 -8.67
CA THR A 24 16.17 -4.31 -7.49
C THR A 24 15.83 -5.54 -6.65
N ARG A 25 15.52 -6.65 -7.31
CA ARG A 25 15.24 -7.92 -6.63
C ARG A 25 16.46 -8.45 -5.87
N ARG A 26 17.66 -8.37 -6.45
CA ARG A 26 18.92 -8.74 -5.77
C ARG A 26 19.16 -7.86 -4.55
N LEU A 27 18.99 -6.54 -4.67
CA LEU A 27 19.14 -5.63 -3.52
C LEU A 27 18.20 -5.96 -2.36
N LEU A 28 16.96 -6.39 -2.63
CA LEU A 28 16.02 -6.80 -1.58
C LEU A 28 16.47 -8.08 -0.86
N VAL A 29 17.08 -9.02 -1.59
CA VAL A 29 17.68 -10.22 -0.98
C VAL A 29 18.89 -9.81 -0.15
N ASP A 30 19.81 -9.02 -0.69
CA ASP A 30 21.05 -8.66 -0.01
C ASP A 30 20.78 -7.85 1.27
N LYS A 31 19.89 -6.85 1.20
CA LYS A 31 19.64 -5.91 2.31
C LYS A 31 18.59 -6.38 3.31
N MET A 32 17.61 -7.18 2.87
CA MET A 32 16.44 -7.53 3.70
C MET A 32 16.19 -9.03 3.78
N GLN A 33 16.96 -9.87 3.08
CA GLN A 33 16.73 -11.32 2.98
C GLN A 33 15.32 -11.65 2.45
N LEU A 34 14.78 -10.77 1.59
CA LEU A 34 13.44 -10.92 1.01
C LEU A 34 13.52 -11.25 -0.48
N THR A 35 13.10 -12.46 -0.84
CA THR A 35 12.88 -12.83 -2.24
C THR A 35 11.57 -12.26 -2.76
N THR A 36 11.55 -11.78 -4.00
CA THR A 36 10.34 -11.26 -4.64
C THR A 36 10.22 -11.72 -6.08
N CYS A 37 9.01 -11.66 -6.64
CA CYS A 37 8.80 -11.84 -8.07
C CYS A 37 8.65 -10.48 -8.77
N GLY A 38 9.09 -10.39 -10.02
CA GLY A 38 9.05 -9.14 -10.81
C GLY A 38 8.28 -9.28 -12.11
N GLY A 39 7.49 -8.27 -12.48
CA GLY A 39 6.79 -8.22 -13.75
C GLY A 39 7.16 -6.95 -14.52
N VAL A 40 7.53 -7.09 -15.78
CA VAL A 40 7.94 -5.98 -16.65
C VAL A 40 7.08 -5.96 -17.90
N SER A 41 6.43 -4.83 -18.17
CA SER A 41 5.65 -4.58 -19.39
C SER A 41 5.44 -3.07 -19.55
N TYR A 42 4.70 -2.65 -20.57
CA TYR A 42 4.48 -1.24 -20.90
C TYR A 42 3.31 -0.58 -20.14
N ASN A 43 2.56 -1.32 -19.33
CA ASN A 43 1.56 -0.76 -18.41
C ASN A 43 1.43 -1.57 -17.11
N LYS A 44 0.78 -0.99 -16.11
CA LYS A 44 0.67 -1.55 -14.75
C LYS A 44 -0.11 -2.85 -14.72
N MET A 45 -1.22 -2.92 -15.45
CA MET A 45 -2.06 -4.12 -15.51
C MET A 45 -1.26 -5.33 -16.01
N LEU A 46 -0.59 -5.19 -17.15
CA LEU A 46 0.23 -6.25 -17.73
C LEU A 46 1.41 -6.62 -16.83
N ALA A 47 2.12 -5.62 -16.29
CA ALA A 47 3.23 -5.86 -15.35
C ALA A 47 2.76 -6.64 -14.12
N LYS A 48 1.60 -6.29 -13.54
CA LYS A 48 1.01 -7.01 -12.40
C LYS A 48 0.64 -8.45 -12.75
N LYS A 49 0.14 -8.68 -13.97
CA LYS A 49 -0.21 -10.00 -14.47
C LYS A 49 1.03 -10.88 -14.62
N VAL A 50 2.02 -10.46 -15.41
CA VAL A 50 3.18 -11.32 -15.71
C VAL A 50 4.14 -11.50 -14.53
N GLY A 51 4.15 -10.57 -13.56
CA GLY A 51 4.90 -10.75 -12.32
C GLY A 51 4.41 -11.92 -11.46
N GLY A 52 3.22 -12.47 -11.74
CA GLY A 52 2.69 -13.66 -11.08
C GLY A 52 2.89 -14.97 -11.83
N GLU A 53 3.41 -14.94 -13.06
CA GLU A 53 3.40 -16.10 -13.97
C GLU A 53 4.37 -17.20 -13.53
N HIS A 54 5.64 -16.84 -13.29
CA HIS A 54 6.71 -17.80 -13.00
C HIS A 54 7.11 -17.81 -11.52
N LYS A 55 6.15 -17.82 -10.59
CA LYS A 55 6.48 -17.95 -9.17
C LYS A 55 7.12 -19.31 -8.85
N PRO A 56 8.01 -19.42 -7.84
CA PRO A 56 8.50 -18.37 -6.94
C PRO A 56 9.83 -17.75 -7.40
N ASN A 57 10.20 -16.59 -6.83
CA ASN A 57 11.50 -15.90 -7.00
C ASN A 57 12.00 -15.76 -8.46
N GLN A 58 11.11 -15.48 -9.41
CA GLN A 58 11.49 -15.16 -10.79
C GLN A 58 10.98 -13.79 -11.23
N GLN A 59 11.39 -13.37 -12.42
CA GLN A 59 10.78 -12.24 -13.10
C GLN A 59 10.32 -12.61 -14.51
N THR A 60 9.30 -11.94 -15.00
CA THR A 60 8.76 -12.13 -16.35
C THR A 60 8.66 -10.78 -17.07
N CYS A 61 9.16 -10.71 -18.30
CA CYS A 61 8.99 -9.56 -19.18
C CYS A 61 8.02 -9.90 -20.31
N LEU A 62 6.95 -9.11 -20.46
CA LEU A 62 5.97 -9.28 -21.53
C LEU A 62 6.23 -8.29 -22.67
N LEU A 63 6.60 -8.84 -23.81
CA LEU A 63 6.83 -8.06 -25.04
C LEU A 63 5.51 -7.73 -25.76
N PRO A 64 5.44 -6.62 -26.51
CA PRO A 64 4.20 -6.15 -27.16
C PRO A 64 3.54 -7.16 -28.09
N ASP A 65 4.34 -7.91 -28.86
CA ASP A 65 3.90 -8.96 -29.78
C ASP A 65 3.21 -10.14 -29.07
N ARG A 66 3.53 -10.35 -27.78
CA ARG A 66 2.99 -11.46 -26.97
C ARG A 66 1.73 -11.09 -26.18
N VAL A 67 1.37 -9.81 -26.12
CA VAL A 67 0.24 -9.35 -25.28
C VAL A 67 -1.07 -9.98 -25.70
N LYS A 68 -1.39 -9.99 -27.00
CA LYS A 68 -2.68 -10.52 -27.49
C LYS A 68 -2.85 -11.98 -27.07
N GLN A 69 -1.83 -12.81 -27.33
CA GLN A 69 -1.84 -14.23 -26.97
C GLN A 69 -1.94 -14.42 -25.45
N PHE A 70 -1.17 -13.65 -24.68
CA PHE A 70 -1.19 -13.70 -23.22
C PHE A 70 -2.56 -13.34 -22.63
N MET A 71 -3.19 -12.27 -23.13
CA MET A 71 -4.50 -11.82 -22.67
C MET A 71 -5.61 -12.82 -23.00
N GLN A 72 -5.55 -13.48 -24.15
CA GLN A 72 -6.51 -14.53 -24.52
C GLN A 72 -6.51 -15.72 -23.56
N GLY A 73 -5.37 -16.02 -22.94
CA GLY A 73 -5.25 -17.07 -21.91
C GLY A 73 -5.70 -16.64 -20.52
N CYS A 74 -6.01 -15.35 -20.29
CA CYS A 74 -6.39 -14.85 -18.98
C CYS A 74 -7.89 -15.04 -18.70
N THR A 75 -8.21 -15.44 -17.46
CA THR A 75 -9.60 -15.37 -16.97
C THR A 75 -9.95 -13.92 -16.64
N LEU A 76 -11.20 -13.51 -16.92
CA LEU A 76 -11.66 -12.12 -16.70
C LEU A 76 -11.39 -11.64 -15.27
N GLY A 77 -11.76 -12.43 -14.27
CA GLY A 77 -11.56 -12.08 -12.85
C GLY A 77 -10.09 -12.02 -12.39
N SER A 78 -9.15 -12.51 -13.21
CA SER A 78 -7.72 -12.39 -12.92
C SER A 78 -7.11 -11.08 -13.40
N ILE A 79 -7.82 -10.31 -14.24
CA ILE A 79 -7.35 -9.06 -14.82
C ILE A 79 -7.53 -7.95 -13.78
N PRO A 80 -6.44 -7.28 -13.34
CA PRO A 80 -6.54 -6.11 -12.48
C PRO A 80 -7.49 -5.05 -13.08
N GLY A 81 -8.50 -4.65 -12.30
CA GLY A 81 -9.56 -3.74 -12.75
C GLY A 81 -10.88 -4.43 -13.09
N ILE A 82 -10.89 -5.76 -13.31
CA ILE A 82 -12.11 -6.55 -13.49
C ILE A 82 -12.34 -7.42 -12.24
N GLY A 83 -13.07 -6.86 -11.28
CA GLY A 83 -13.38 -7.52 -10.01
C GLY A 83 -14.50 -8.57 -10.12
N PHE A 84 -14.75 -9.26 -9.01
CA PHE A 84 -15.78 -10.31 -8.89
C PHE A 84 -17.16 -9.88 -9.42
N ALA A 85 -17.66 -8.72 -8.98
CA ALA A 85 -18.99 -8.23 -9.37
C ALA A 85 -19.08 -7.92 -10.87
N THR A 86 -18.06 -7.29 -11.44
CA THR A 86 -17.99 -7.00 -12.89
C THR A 86 -17.91 -8.30 -13.68
N CYS A 87 -17.08 -9.25 -13.26
CA CYS A 87 -16.95 -10.55 -13.89
C CYS A 87 -18.27 -11.36 -13.83
N ALA A 88 -19.00 -11.31 -12.72
CA ALA A 88 -20.30 -11.96 -12.59
C ALA A 88 -21.33 -11.39 -13.58
N LYS A 89 -21.44 -10.05 -13.66
CA LYS A 89 -22.34 -9.37 -14.61
C LYS A 89 -22.03 -9.70 -16.07
N LEU A 90 -20.74 -9.79 -16.41
CA LEU A 90 -20.32 -10.18 -17.77
C LEU A 90 -20.70 -11.64 -18.07
N LYS A 91 -20.46 -12.55 -17.12
CA LYS A 91 -20.83 -13.96 -17.25
C LYS A 91 -22.34 -14.17 -17.41
N GLU A 92 -23.17 -13.42 -16.70
CA GLU A 92 -24.63 -13.44 -16.85
C GLU A 92 -25.10 -13.07 -18.27
N ARG A 93 -24.28 -12.32 -19.02
CA ARG A 93 -24.51 -11.98 -20.43
C ARG A 93 -23.79 -12.92 -21.41
N GLY A 94 -23.27 -14.06 -20.95
CA GLY A 94 -22.54 -15.02 -21.77
C GLY A 94 -21.08 -14.63 -22.08
N LEU A 95 -20.55 -13.58 -21.44
CA LEU A 95 -19.18 -13.11 -21.65
C LEU A 95 -18.27 -13.68 -20.55
N ALA A 96 -17.76 -14.90 -20.76
CA ALA A 96 -17.01 -15.63 -19.74
C ALA A 96 -15.49 -15.47 -19.84
N SER A 97 -14.98 -15.14 -21.02
CA SER A 97 -13.56 -15.07 -21.34
C SER A 97 -13.16 -13.75 -22.02
N VAL A 98 -11.85 -13.49 -22.11
CA VAL A 98 -11.32 -12.34 -22.86
C VAL A 98 -11.71 -12.41 -24.33
N PRO A 99 -11.56 -13.56 -25.04
CA PRO A 99 -12.06 -13.69 -26.41
C PRO A 99 -13.54 -13.32 -26.55
N ASP A 100 -14.43 -13.82 -25.67
CA ASP A 100 -15.87 -13.52 -25.75
C ASP A 100 -16.12 -12.01 -25.72
N VAL A 101 -15.49 -11.32 -24.77
CA VAL A 101 -15.59 -9.86 -24.62
C VAL A 101 -15.11 -9.16 -25.89
N LEU A 102 -13.95 -9.55 -26.43
CA LEU A 102 -13.35 -8.90 -27.60
C LEU A 102 -14.11 -9.18 -28.90
N SER A 103 -14.80 -10.32 -29.02
CA SER A 103 -15.66 -10.63 -30.17
C SER A 103 -17.08 -10.09 -30.05
N SER A 104 -17.50 -9.69 -28.84
CA SER A 104 -18.86 -9.23 -28.60
C SER A 104 -19.10 -7.80 -29.09
N PRO A 105 -20.33 -7.47 -29.54
CA PRO A 105 -20.71 -6.09 -29.78
C PRO A 105 -20.57 -5.22 -28.52
N PRO A 106 -20.03 -3.99 -28.61
CA PRO A 106 -19.78 -3.14 -27.43
C PRO A 106 -21.02 -2.87 -26.56
N HIS A 107 -22.22 -2.88 -27.16
CA HIS A 107 -23.46 -2.68 -26.42
C HIS A 107 -23.73 -3.81 -25.41
N MET A 108 -23.35 -5.06 -25.69
CA MET A 108 -23.55 -6.17 -24.74
C MET A 108 -22.77 -5.98 -23.45
N ILE A 109 -21.55 -5.44 -23.57
CA ILE A 109 -20.69 -5.12 -22.42
C ILE A 109 -21.28 -3.94 -21.65
N ARG A 110 -21.72 -2.90 -22.36
CA ARG A 110 -22.40 -1.74 -21.76
C ARG A 110 -23.66 -2.13 -20.99
N ASP A 111 -24.47 -3.01 -21.55
CA ASP A 111 -25.72 -3.47 -20.93
C ASP A 111 -25.47 -4.38 -19.72
N ALA A 112 -24.25 -4.92 -19.58
CA ALA A 112 -23.82 -5.68 -18.41
C ALA A 112 -23.31 -4.77 -17.28
N VAL A 113 -22.41 -3.82 -17.60
CA VAL A 113 -21.60 -3.12 -16.57
C VAL A 113 -21.75 -1.60 -16.57
N GLY A 114 -22.49 -1.03 -17.50
CA GLY A 114 -22.62 0.42 -17.72
C GLY A 114 -21.57 0.97 -18.68
N HIS A 115 -21.75 2.22 -19.12
CA HIS A 115 -20.93 2.87 -20.14
C HIS A 115 -19.44 2.93 -19.79
N ASP A 116 -19.09 3.59 -18.68
CA ASP A 116 -17.69 3.86 -18.35
C ASP A 116 -16.92 2.58 -18.05
N MET A 117 -17.56 1.63 -17.35
CA MET A 117 -16.94 0.34 -17.04
C MET A 117 -16.77 -0.52 -18.30
N ALA A 118 -17.65 -0.42 -19.29
CA ALA A 118 -17.49 -1.14 -20.55
C ALA A 118 -16.26 -0.67 -21.32
N THR A 119 -16.00 0.64 -21.36
CA THR A 119 -14.75 1.19 -21.93
C THR A 119 -13.52 0.63 -21.23
N VAL A 120 -13.54 0.60 -19.89
CA VAL A 120 -12.43 0.05 -19.10
C VAL A 120 -12.25 -1.45 -19.37
N VAL A 121 -13.31 -2.24 -19.35
CA VAL A 121 -13.25 -3.69 -19.64
C VAL A 121 -12.65 -3.95 -21.02
N LEU A 122 -13.10 -3.24 -22.05
CA LEU A 122 -12.59 -3.37 -23.41
C LEU A 122 -11.10 -3.04 -23.51
N GLN A 123 -10.66 -1.94 -22.87
CA GLN A 123 -9.26 -1.56 -22.84
C GLN A 123 -8.41 -2.64 -22.15
N LEU A 124 -8.83 -3.08 -20.97
CA LEU A 124 -8.09 -4.08 -20.19
C LEU A 124 -8.00 -5.42 -20.93
N CYS A 125 -9.08 -5.88 -21.57
CA CYS A 125 -9.07 -7.10 -22.38
C CYS A 125 -8.14 -6.98 -23.61
N ASN A 126 -7.95 -5.77 -24.16
CA ASN A 126 -6.96 -5.50 -25.21
C ASN A 126 -5.52 -5.31 -24.69
N GLY A 127 -5.28 -5.49 -23.39
CA GLY A 127 -3.94 -5.27 -22.81
C GLY A 127 -3.58 -3.79 -22.66
N ILE A 128 -4.57 -2.89 -22.65
CA ILE A 128 -4.38 -1.45 -22.56
C ILE A 128 -4.82 -0.96 -21.17
N ASP A 129 -3.90 -0.33 -20.46
CA ASP A 129 -4.17 0.39 -19.21
C ASP A 129 -3.42 1.73 -19.25
N PRO A 130 -4.11 2.85 -19.54
CA PRO A 130 -3.49 4.16 -19.65
C PRO A 130 -3.19 4.78 -18.28
N THR A 131 -3.55 4.13 -17.18
CA THR A 131 -3.46 4.75 -15.86
C THR A 131 -1.99 4.91 -15.44
N PRO A 132 -1.55 6.13 -15.05
CA PRO A 132 -0.14 6.37 -14.74
C PRO A 132 0.28 5.66 -13.45
N VAL A 133 1.57 5.38 -13.32
CA VAL A 133 2.17 5.05 -12.02
C VAL A 133 2.21 6.32 -11.19
N LYS A 134 1.56 6.29 -10.02
CA LYS A 134 1.55 7.40 -9.07
C LYS A 134 2.42 7.05 -7.89
N GLN A 135 3.27 7.97 -7.45
CA GLN A 135 3.98 7.80 -6.18
C GLN A 135 2.93 7.66 -5.07
N THR A 136 3.09 6.63 -4.25
CA THR A 136 2.21 6.44 -3.10
C THR A 136 2.72 7.38 -2.00
N GLY A 137 1.89 8.36 -1.62
CA GLY A 137 2.17 9.20 -0.47
C GLY A 137 1.98 8.45 0.85
N PRO A 138 1.96 9.15 2.00
CA PRO A 138 1.59 8.56 3.27
C PRO A 138 0.27 7.78 3.19
N PRO A 139 0.11 6.68 3.96
CA PRO A 139 -1.13 5.93 4.00
C PRO A 139 -2.33 6.85 4.27
N GLN A 140 -3.35 6.79 3.41
CA GLN A 140 -4.58 7.60 3.58
C GLN A 140 -5.53 7.01 4.63
N SER A 141 -5.30 5.77 5.03
CA SER A 141 -6.04 5.06 6.07
C SER A 141 -5.12 4.14 6.86
N ILE A 142 -5.43 3.99 8.15
CA ILE A 142 -4.83 3.01 9.04
C ILE A 142 -5.96 2.22 9.65
N SER A 143 -5.89 0.89 9.62
CA SER A 143 -6.98 0.08 10.15
C SER A 143 -6.50 -1.22 10.79
N VAL A 144 -7.30 -1.73 11.72
CA VAL A 144 -7.15 -3.06 12.32
C VAL A 144 -8.45 -3.82 12.09
N GLU A 145 -8.36 -4.91 11.35
CA GLU A 145 -9.49 -5.77 11.00
C GLU A 145 -9.26 -7.15 11.60
N ASN A 146 -10.29 -7.71 12.21
CA ASN A 146 -10.31 -9.12 12.55
C ASN A 146 -11.50 -9.85 11.95
N SER A 147 -11.14 -11.03 11.51
CA SER A 147 -11.92 -12.12 10.99
C SER A 147 -12.51 -13.12 11.99
N TYR A 148 -13.83 -13.36 12.03
CA TYR A 148 -14.48 -14.25 13.00
C TYR A 148 -15.33 -15.34 12.32
N TRP A 149 -14.70 -16.20 11.51
CA TRP A 149 -15.39 -17.26 10.76
C TRP A 149 -15.75 -18.47 11.62
N ALA A 150 -14.86 -18.88 12.54
CA ALA A 150 -15.08 -20.04 13.41
C ALA A 150 -16.00 -19.72 14.60
N SER A 151 -15.89 -18.50 15.15
CA SER A 151 -16.71 -18.04 16.27
C SER A 151 -17.18 -16.61 16.01
N PRO A 152 -18.34 -16.43 15.34
CA PRO A 152 -18.90 -15.11 15.09
C PRO A 152 -19.18 -14.35 16.38
N ILE A 153 -19.00 -13.03 16.35
CA ILE A 153 -19.26 -12.17 17.49
C ILE A 153 -20.78 -12.06 17.70
N PHE A 154 -21.24 -12.33 18.92
CA PHE A 154 -22.64 -12.26 19.30
C PHE A 154 -23.01 -10.92 19.94
N GLY A 155 -23.98 -10.23 19.34
CA GLY A 155 -24.64 -9.06 19.89
C GLY A 155 -23.73 -7.85 20.13
N ARG A 156 -24.33 -6.82 20.71
CA ARG A 156 -23.66 -5.54 20.97
C ARG A 156 -22.44 -5.69 21.89
N ASP A 157 -22.60 -6.39 23.01
CA ASP A 157 -21.56 -6.46 24.03
C ASP A 157 -20.35 -7.27 23.55
N GLY A 158 -20.57 -8.31 22.73
CA GLY A 158 -19.49 -9.02 22.05
C GLY A 158 -18.68 -8.09 21.15
N VAL A 159 -19.37 -7.28 20.33
CA VAL A 159 -18.69 -6.33 19.43
C VAL A 159 -17.92 -5.28 20.23
N MET A 160 -18.48 -4.76 21.32
CA MET A 160 -17.80 -3.77 22.16
C MET A 160 -16.55 -4.34 22.86
N ARG A 161 -16.58 -5.61 23.29
CA ARG A 161 -15.39 -6.31 23.81
C ARG A 161 -14.29 -6.39 22.76
N GLU A 162 -14.64 -6.80 21.54
CA GLU A 162 -13.66 -6.88 20.45
C GLU A 162 -13.14 -5.51 20.01
N ILE A 163 -13.98 -4.48 19.99
CA ILE A 163 -13.53 -3.09 19.76
C ILE A 163 -12.47 -2.70 20.79
N THR A 164 -12.73 -2.99 22.07
CA THR A 164 -11.80 -2.66 23.17
C THR A 164 -10.48 -3.41 23.03
N ARG A 165 -10.51 -4.66 22.53
CA ARG A 165 -9.32 -5.46 22.25
C ARG A 165 -8.51 -4.96 21.04
N LEU A 166 -9.17 -4.47 19.99
CA LEU A 166 -8.53 -3.99 18.77
C LEU A 166 -8.02 -2.55 18.87
N ALA A 167 -8.66 -1.71 19.70
CA ALA A 167 -8.35 -0.29 19.81
C ALA A 167 -6.87 0.03 20.17
N PRO A 168 -6.19 -0.70 21.09
CA PRO A 168 -4.78 -0.43 21.39
C PRO A 168 -3.87 -0.57 20.16
N HIS A 169 -4.10 -1.59 19.34
CA HIS A 169 -3.36 -1.83 18.09
C HIS A 169 -3.58 -0.69 17.08
N LEU A 170 -4.81 -0.18 17.00
CA LEU A 170 -5.14 0.96 16.13
C LEU A 170 -4.44 2.24 16.61
N ILE A 171 -4.45 2.50 17.92
CA ILE A 171 -3.77 3.65 18.54
C ILE A 171 -2.25 3.56 18.29
N GLN A 172 -1.65 2.39 18.51
CA GLN A 172 -0.23 2.16 18.25
C GLN A 172 0.14 2.51 16.80
N ARG A 173 -0.63 2.02 15.83
CA ARG A 173 -0.38 2.34 14.41
C ARG A 173 -0.58 3.83 14.11
N SER A 174 -1.52 4.50 14.79
CA SER A 174 -1.72 5.95 14.68
C SER A 174 -0.50 6.73 15.19
N TRP A 175 0.10 6.30 16.30
CA TRP A 175 1.32 6.90 16.84
C TRP A 175 2.48 6.78 15.86
N GLU A 176 2.70 5.59 15.31
CA GLU A 176 3.75 5.37 14.33
C GLU A 176 3.56 6.21 13.07
N HIS A 177 2.33 6.34 12.57
CA HIS A 177 2.02 7.20 11.43
C HIS A 177 2.26 8.67 11.74
N THR A 178 1.83 9.14 12.92
CA THR A 178 2.06 10.51 13.35
C THR A 178 3.56 10.80 13.47
N ALA A 179 4.35 9.86 14.00
CA ALA A 179 5.80 10.00 14.11
C ALA A 179 6.49 10.07 12.74
N ARG A 180 6.10 9.20 11.79
CA ARG A 180 6.73 9.14 10.45
C ARG A 180 6.29 10.28 9.53
N HIS A 181 5.02 10.66 9.58
CA HIS A 181 4.42 11.54 8.57
C HIS A 181 3.96 12.90 9.12
N ARG A 182 4.08 13.13 10.43
CA ARG A 182 3.60 14.34 11.12
C ARG A 182 2.14 14.65 10.77
N GLN A 183 1.31 13.60 10.79
CA GLN A 183 -0.09 13.67 10.44
C GLN A 183 -0.95 13.01 11.52
N VAL A 184 -2.08 13.64 11.86
CA VAL A 184 -3.05 13.14 12.82
C VAL A 184 -4.38 12.80 12.14
N PRO A 185 -5.06 11.72 12.56
CA PRO A 185 -6.34 11.33 11.97
C PRO A 185 -7.46 12.27 12.41
N GLN A 186 -8.43 12.53 11.51
CA GLN A 186 -9.62 13.33 11.83
C GLN A 186 -10.91 12.51 11.87
N THR A 187 -10.90 11.30 11.31
CA THR A 187 -12.12 10.50 11.16
C THR A 187 -11.88 9.09 11.69
N PHE A 188 -12.86 8.58 12.42
CA PHE A 188 -12.95 7.17 12.83
C PHE A 188 -14.04 6.48 12.01
N LYS A 189 -13.72 5.28 11.52
CA LYS A 189 -14.59 4.46 10.67
C LYS A 189 -14.72 3.07 11.29
N LEU A 190 -15.97 2.66 11.53
CA LEU A 190 -16.33 1.34 12.01
C LEU A 190 -16.96 0.56 10.85
N THR A 191 -16.43 -0.63 10.56
CA THR A 191 -16.93 -1.52 9.53
C THR A 191 -17.24 -2.88 10.12
N VAL A 192 -18.40 -3.42 9.78
CA VAL A 192 -18.89 -4.72 10.24
C VAL A 192 -19.38 -5.52 9.04
N ARG A 193 -19.13 -6.82 9.02
CA ARG A 193 -19.86 -7.75 8.14
C ARG A 193 -20.73 -8.67 9.00
N PHE A 194 -22.03 -8.66 8.73
CA PHE A 194 -22.97 -9.54 9.39
C PHE A 194 -22.94 -10.94 8.77
N VAL A 195 -23.18 -11.97 9.60
CA VAL A 195 -23.32 -13.35 9.11
C VAL A 195 -24.50 -13.41 8.13
N GLY A 196 -24.33 -14.16 7.04
CA GLY A 196 -25.33 -14.28 5.96
C GLY A 196 -25.31 -13.14 4.94
N LYS A 197 -24.57 -12.05 5.18
CA LYS A 197 -24.38 -10.97 4.20
C LYS A 197 -23.00 -11.07 3.54
N SER A 198 -22.97 -10.88 2.22
CA SER A 198 -21.73 -10.76 1.44
C SER A 198 -21.10 -9.36 1.58
N SER A 199 -21.95 -8.33 1.73
CA SER A 199 -21.53 -6.93 1.81
C SER A 199 -21.09 -6.52 3.22
N ARG A 200 -20.13 -5.59 3.25
CA ARG A 200 -19.66 -4.94 4.49
C ARG A 200 -20.49 -3.67 4.73
N GLU A 201 -20.92 -3.46 5.95
CA GLU A 201 -21.62 -2.25 6.39
C GLU A 201 -20.66 -1.34 7.15
N CYS A 202 -20.80 -0.03 6.94
CA CYS A 202 -19.85 0.94 7.47
C CYS A 202 -20.53 2.23 7.94
N ARG A 203 -20.04 2.79 9.05
CA ARG A 203 -20.31 4.16 9.50
C ARG A 203 -19.02 4.84 9.92
N GLN A 204 -18.99 6.15 9.82
CA GLN A 204 -17.84 6.96 10.20
C GLN A 204 -18.29 8.27 10.85
N ALA A 205 -17.43 8.86 11.65
CA ALA A 205 -17.64 10.15 12.28
C ALA A 205 -16.30 10.83 12.59
N ALA A 206 -16.35 12.15 12.82
CA ALA A 206 -15.20 12.91 13.28
C ALA A 206 -14.67 12.35 14.61
N LEU A 207 -13.35 12.30 14.75
CA LEU A 207 -12.70 11.94 16.00
C LEU A 207 -12.85 13.09 17.01
N PRO A 208 -13.42 12.85 18.21
CA PRO A 208 -13.43 13.86 19.24
C PRO A 208 -12.00 14.12 19.75
N PRO A 209 -11.75 15.31 20.32
CA PRO A 209 -10.51 15.58 21.03
C PRO A 209 -10.23 14.48 22.06
N ASN A 210 -8.97 14.04 22.17
CA ASN A 210 -8.52 12.98 23.08
C ASN A 210 -9.02 11.56 22.78
N ALA A 211 -9.68 11.30 21.64
CA ALA A 211 -10.03 9.94 21.22
C ALA A 211 -8.81 9.07 20.90
N ILE A 212 -7.72 9.69 20.45
CA ILE A 212 -6.42 9.07 20.27
C ILE A 212 -5.46 9.77 21.24
N PRO A 213 -4.88 9.07 22.23
CA PRO A 213 -3.95 9.67 23.16
C PRO A 213 -2.65 10.06 22.45
N ARG A 214 -1.88 10.97 23.02
CA ARG A 214 -0.54 11.27 22.50
C ARG A 214 0.41 10.12 22.86
N ALA A 215 1.36 9.82 21.98
CA ALA A 215 2.40 8.84 22.27
C ALA A 215 3.25 9.29 23.48
N PRO A 216 3.64 8.38 24.37
CA PRO A 216 4.53 8.71 25.49
C PRO A 216 5.91 9.18 24.97
N PRO A 217 6.58 10.08 25.71
CA PRO A 217 7.91 10.56 25.36
C PRO A 217 8.91 9.40 25.31
N ALA A 218 9.97 9.55 24.52
CA ALA A 218 10.96 8.49 24.30
C ALA A 218 11.73 8.10 25.58
N SER A 219 11.87 9.02 26.54
CA SER A 219 12.56 8.80 27.83
C SER A 219 11.92 7.71 28.69
N ASP A 220 10.61 7.50 28.56
CA ASP A 220 9.88 6.52 29.37
C ASP A 220 9.98 5.10 28.79
N ARG A 221 10.62 4.93 27.62
CA ARG A 221 10.82 3.61 27.00
C ARG A 221 12.11 2.90 27.43
N SER A 222 13.08 3.64 27.97
CA SER A 222 14.41 3.11 28.33
C SER A 222 14.60 2.82 29.82
N SER A 223 13.63 3.18 30.68
CA SER A 223 13.70 2.91 32.14
C SER A 223 13.01 1.61 32.56
N ALA A 224 12.49 0.83 31.60
CA ALA A 224 11.90 -0.49 31.83
C ALA A 224 12.86 -1.59 31.35
N VAL A 225 14.02 -1.71 32.01
CA VAL A 225 14.81 -2.96 32.02
C VAL A 225 14.38 -3.80 33.23
N GLY A 226 13.07 -3.96 33.36
CA GLY A 226 12.44 -4.95 34.23
C GLY A 226 11.50 -5.76 33.36
N GLU A 227 11.45 -7.07 33.55
CA GLU A 227 10.66 -8.04 32.79
C GLU A 227 9.13 -7.77 32.85
N GLY A 228 8.67 -6.70 32.20
CA GLY A 228 7.27 -6.34 32.04
C GLY A 228 6.95 -6.22 30.56
N GLU A 229 5.90 -6.89 30.11
CA GLU A 229 5.38 -6.76 28.74
C GLU A 229 5.21 -5.28 28.35
N PRO A 230 5.46 -4.90 27.08
CA PRO A 230 5.15 -3.57 26.58
C PRO A 230 3.69 -3.23 26.90
N GLN A 231 3.47 -2.25 27.78
CA GLN A 231 2.11 -1.87 28.17
C GLN A 231 1.35 -1.39 26.94
N SER A 232 0.25 -2.07 26.62
CA SER A 232 -0.62 -1.72 25.49
C SER A 232 -1.14 -0.28 25.65
N PRO A 233 -1.26 0.49 24.54
CA PRO A 233 -1.76 1.86 24.62
C PRO A 233 -3.12 1.92 25.35
N PRO A 234 -3.31 2.87 26.29
CA PRO A 234 -4.58 3.02 26.98
C PRO A 234 -5.66 3.41 25.97
N VAL A 235 -6.84 2.83 26.11
CA VAL A 235 -7.98 3.10 25.21
C VAL A 235 -8.86 4.19 25.82
N PRO A 236 -8.96 5.40 25.22
CA PRO A 236 -9.78 6.45 25.78
C PRO A 236 -11.27 6.10 25.71
N GLY A 237 -12.00 6.40 26.79
CA GLY A 237 -13.46 6.21 26.82
C GLY A 237 -14.19 7.00 25.72
N ALA A 238 -13.60 8.10 25.22
CA ALA A 238 -14.12 8.86 24.08
C ALA A 238 -14.18 8.02 22.79
N LEU A 239 -13.15 7.21 22.52
CA LEU A 239 -13.11 6.32 21.36
C LEU A 239 -14.15 5.21 21.48
N ILE A 240 -14.29 4.63 22.67
CA ILE A 240 -15.29 3.58 22.94
C ILE A 240 -16.72 4.12 22.78
N ARG A 241 -17.02 5.31 23.32
CA ARG A 241 -18.33 5.96 23.15
C ARG A 241 -18.63 6.26 21.68
N LEU A 242 -17.64 6.74 20.93
CA LEU A 242 -17.78 6.97 19.50
C LEU A 242 -18.09 5.68 18.75
N ALA A 243 -17.34 4.61 19.03
CA ALA A 243 -17.54 3.32 18.41
C ALA A 243 -18.92 2.73 18.74
N ALA A 244 -19.37 2.84 19.99
CA ALA A 244 -20.72 2.45 20.40
C ALA A 244 -21.81 3.24 19.66
N SER A 245 -21.63 4.56 19.51
CA SER A 245 -22.56 5.41 18.74
C SER A 245 -22.63 4.98 17.27
N LEU A 246 -21.49 4.68 16.64
CA LEU A 246 -21.46 4.18 15.26
C LEU A 246 -22.08 2.78 15.12
N LEU A 247 -21.89 1.91 16.11
CA LEU A 247 -22.51 0.58 16.13
C LEU A 247 -24.03 0.68 16.21
N ASN A 248 -24.56 1.56 17.05
CA ASN A 248 -26.01 1.82 17.13
C ASN A 248 -26.59 2.37 15.80
N LYS A 249 -25.76 3.03 14.97
CA LYS A 249 -26.15 3.48 13.62
C LYS A 249 -26.00 2.41 12.53
N LEU A 250 -25.24 1.35 12.81
CA LEU A 250 -25.06 0.19 11.93
C LEU A 250 -26.15 -0.86 12.15
N VAL A 251 -26.60 -1.02 13.40
CA VAL A 251 -27.60 -2.02 13.77
C VAL A 251 -28.92 -1.27 14.03
N PRO A 252 -29.95 -1.44 13.17
CA PRO A 252 -31.23 -0.74 13.31
C PRO A 252 -31.94 -1.00 14.64
N ASP A 253 -31.73 -2.20 15.21
CA ASP A 253 -32.29 -2.61 16.48
C ASP A 253 -31.25 -3.40 17.28
N THR A 254 -30.54 -2.73 18.19
CA THR A 254 -29.54 -3.36 19.06
C THR A 254 -30.14 -4.26 20.13
N SER A 255 -31.47 -4.27 20.30
CA SER A 255 -32.15 -5.17 21.22
C SER A 255 -32.32 -6.58 20.65
N ARG A 256 -32.20 -6.73 19.32
CA ARG A 256 -32.22 -8.03 18.65
C ARG A 256 -30.82 -8.63 18.57
N PRO A 257 -30.68 -9.95 18.77
CA PRO A 257 -29.40 -10.62 18.59
C PRO A 257 -28.98 -10.57 17.12
N PHE A 258 -27.71 -10.23 16.90
CA PHE A 258 -27.08 -10.26 15.58
C PHE A 258 -25.71 -10.91 15.70
N HIS A 259 -25.20 -11.40 14.56
CA HIS A 259 -23.89 -12.03 14.48
C HIS A 259 -23.01 -11.33 13.47
N CYS A 260 -21.76 -11.09 13.84
CA CYS A 260 -20.76 -10.45 12.98
C CYS A 260 -19.58 -11.38 12.76
N ASN A 261 -19.11 -11.49 11.51
CA ASN A 261 -17.94 -12.29 11.17
C ASN A 261 -16.74 -11.46 10.69
N ILE A 262 -16.90 -10.14 10.52
CA ILE A 262 -15.78 -9.20 10.32
C ILE A 262 -16.04 -7.97 11.17
N LEU A 263 -15.01 -7.50 11.87
CA LEU A 263 -14.98 -6.21 12.56
C LEU A 263 -13.69 -5.47 12.17
N ASN A 264 -13.83 -4.23 11.72
CA ASN A 264 -12.71 -3.38 11.35
C ASN A 264 -12.85 -1.98 11.94
N LEU A 265 -11.77 -1.51 12.55
CA LEU A 265 -11.61 -0.16 13.09
C LEU A 265 -10.60 0.58 12.23
N ALA A 266 -10.94 1.76 11.72
CA ALA A 266 -10.06 2.52 10.87
C ALA A 266 -10.01 4.01 11.24
N LEU A 267 -8.85 4.61 11.03
CA LEU A 267 -8.58 6.03 11.13
C LEU A 267 -8.29 6.55 9.72
N THR A 268 -8.94 7.64 9.35
CA THR A 268 -8.84 8.24 8.00
C THR A 268 -8.82 9.76 8.08
N ASN A 269 -8.72 10.41 6.91
CA ASN A 269 -8.76 11.86 6.77
C ASN A 269 -7.65 12.56 7.56
N PHE A 270 -6.41 12.15 7.31
CA PHE A 270 -5.25 12.66 8.03
C PHE A 270 -4.95 14.11 7.67
N HIS A 271 -4.65 14.92 8.67
CA HIS A 271 -4.24 16.32 8.53
C HIS A 271 -2.85 16.52 9.15
N SER A 272 -2.12 17.54 8.71
CA SER A 272 -0.84 17.91 9.31
C SER A 272 -0.99 18.11 10.82
N ALA A 273 -0.14 17.47 11.58
CA ALA A 273 -0.08 17.64 13.02
C ALA A 273 0.30 19.10 13.32
N PRO A 274 -0.33 19.75 14.31
CA PRO A 274 0.11 21.06 14.75
C PRO A 274 1.58 20.96 15.22
N PRO A 275 2.38 22.02 15.02
CA PRO A 275 3.75 22.03 15.51
C PRO A 275 3.76 21.76 17.02
N PRO A 276 4.79 21.07 17.55
CA PRO A 276 4.90 20.89 18.99
C PRO A 276 4.86 22.27 19.66
N PRO A 277 4.12 22.43 20.78
CA PRO A 277 4.11 23.70 21.49
C PRO A 277 5.55 24.07 21.84
N LEU A 278 5.91 25.34 21.62
CA LEU A 278 7.22 25.86 21.99
C LEU A 278 7.36 25.77 23.52
N THR A 279 8.01 24.71 24.00
CA THR A 279 8.40 24.62 25.39
C THR A 279 9.61 25.53 25.58
N PHE A 280 9.38 26.74 26.08
CA PHE A 280 10.45 27.50 26.72
C PHE A 280 10.85 26.74 27.98
N SER A 281 11.90 25.92 27.88
CA SER A 281 12.57 25.40 29.05
C SER A 281 13.09 26.61 29.83
N ARG A 282 12.49 26.91 30.99
CA ARG A 282 13.05 27.88 31.93
C ARG A 282 14.49 27.45 32.21
N PRO A 283 15.51 28.29 31.97
CA PRO A 283 16.89 27.91 32.27
C PRO A 283 16.96 27.54 33.74
N GLN A 284 17.33 26.29 34.03
CA GLN A 284 17.64 25.89 35.40
C GLN A 284 18.88 26.69 35.85
N PRO A 285 18.91 27.19 37.10
CA PRO A 285 20.09 27.84 37.62
C PRO A 285 21.27 26.86 37.57
N PRO A 286 22.47 27.32 37.19
CA PRO A 286 23.61 26.44 36.97
C PRO A 286 23.99 25.73 38.27
N GLN A 287 23.81 24.41 38.30
CA GLN A 287 24.46 23.58 39.32
C GLN A 287 25.94 23.51 38.97
N GLN A 288 26.77 24.11 39.82
CA GLN A 288 28.21 23.97 39.76
C GLN A 288 28.58 22.53 40.14
N SER A 289 28.95 21.71 39.17
CA SER A 289 29.85 20.59 39.41
C SER A 289 30.89 20.53 38.28
N ARG A 290 32.15 20.68 38.69
CA ARG A 290 33.34 20.42 37.89
C ARG A 290 33.43 18.92 37.62
N ALA A 291 33.41 18.51 36.36
CA ALA A 291 34.08 17.31 35.87
C ALA A 291 34.29 17.41 34.36
N ALA A 292 35.44 16.90 33.92
CA ALA A 292 36.06 17.14 32.63
C ALA A 292 35.31 16.54 31.43
N ALA A 293 35.59 17.13 30.27
CA ALA A 293 35.05 16.80 28.96
C ALA A 293 35.35 15.36 28.51
N ALA A 294 34.31 14.67 28.04
CA ALA A 294 34.38 13.67 26.99
C ALA A 294 32.99 13.63 26.31
N GLN A 295 32.92 14.05 25.05
CA GLN A 295 31.71 13.97 24.24
C GLN A 295 31.48 12.50 23.83
N PRO A 296 30.27 11.93 24.02
CA PRO A 296 29.92 10.69 23.33
C PRO A 296 29.66 10.99 21.85
N PRO A 297 30.12 10.16 20.90
CA PRO A 297 29.83 10.36 19.49
C PRO A 297 28.33 10.20 19.23
N CYS A 298 27.78 11.09 18.41
CA CYS A 298 26.43 10.96 17.86
C CYS A 298 26.31 9.67 17.04
N PRO A 299 25.16 8.97 17.06
CA PRO A 299 24.92 7.88 16.13
C PRO A 299 24.84 8.47 14.72
N GLU A 300 25.74 7.98 13.86
CA GLU A 300 25.79 8.30 12.44
C GLU A 300 24.42 8.08 11.81
N THR A 301 23.95 9.12 11.13
CA THR A 301 22.92 9.00 10.13
C THR A 301 23.54 8.17 9.01
N ILE A 302 22.90 7.05 8.64
CA ILE A 302 23.34 6.27 7.48
C ILE A 302 23.08 7.15 6.25
N ASP A 303 24.14 7.82 5.83
CA ASP A 303 24.22 8.54 4.57
C ASP A 303 24.31 7.50 3.46
N LEU A 304 23.43 7.59 2.46
CA LEU A 304 23.39 6.66 1.32
C LEU A 304 24.34 7.06 0.19
N ASP A 305 25.18 8.08 0.40
CA ASP A 305 25.98 8.73 -0.64
C ASP A 305 27.49 8.75 -0.39
N THR A 306 28.07 7.68 0.18
CA THR A 306 29.52 7.46 0.13
C THR A 306 29.86 6.19 -0.63
N PHE A 307 30.09 6.35 -1.93
CA PHE A 307 30.97 5.49 -2.72
C PHE A 307 32.13 6.35 -3.19
N ASP A 308 33.34 5.85 -2.92
CA ASP A 308 34.64 6.43 -3.26
C ASP A 308 34.70 7.12 -4.63
N GLU A 309 35.10 8.40 -4.60
CA GLU A 309 35.83 9.02 -5.69
C GLU A 309 37.17 8.33 -5.85
N GLU A 310 37.30 7.43 -6.82
CA GLU A 310 38.50 7.29 -7.68
C GLU A 310 38.34 6.11 -8.64
N GLN A 311 37.33 6.15 -9.52
CA GLN A 311 37.40 5.43 -10.79
C GLN A 311 36.84 6.31 -11.91
N LYS A 312 37.76 6.83 -12.72
CA LYS A 312 37.58 7.50 -14.01
C LYS A 312 36.21 7.21 -14.63
N GLN A 313 35.28 8.16 -14.52
CA GLN A 313 33.91 8.04 -15.05
C GLN A 313 33.97 7.58 -16.52
N PRO A 314 33.50 6.37 -16.87
CA PRO A 314 33.25 6.05 -18.26
C PRO A 314 32.15 7.01 -18.72
N SER A 315 32.40 7.74 -19.81
CA SER A 315 31.52 8.77 -20.38
C SER A 315 30.04 8.44 -20.15
N CYS A 316 29.31 9.32 -19.46
CA CYS A 316 27.88 9.19 -19.14
C CYS A 316 27.03 9.03 -20.41
N ARG A 317 26.98 7.82 -20.97
CA ARG A 317 26.16 7.54 -22.16
C ARG A 317 24.85 6.95 -21.70
N VAL A 318 23.77 7.70 -21.92
CA VAL A 318 22.40 7.21 -21.76
C VAL A 318 22.18 6.12 -22.83
N PRO A 319 21.65 4.94 -22.48
CA PRO A 319 21.27 3.90 -23.44
C PRO A 319 20.38 4.48 -24.56
N ASP A 320 20.69 4.24 -25.84
CA ASP A 320 19.86 4.85 -26.89
C ASP A 320 18.40 4.35 -26.85
N GLY A 321 17.46 5.27 -27.14
CA GLY A 321 16.02 5.00 -27.04
C GLY A 321 15.45 5.10 -25.61
N VAL A 322 16.26 5.51 -24.63
CA VAL A 322 15.84 5.83 -23.26
C VAL A 322 15.84 7.33 -23.05
N ASP A 323 14.79 7.83 -22.39
CA ASP A 323 14.71 9.22 -21.98
C ASP A 323 15.82 9.54 -20.95
N ALA A 324 16.62 10.57 -21.24
CA ALA A 324 17.79 10.92 -20.44
C ALA A 324 17.40 11.39 -19.03
N ALA A 325 16.31 12.17 -18.90
CA ALA A 325 15.86 12.67 -17.61
C ALA A 325 15.38 11.51 -16.71
N TRP A 326 14.62 10.57 -17.27
CA TRP A 326 14.20 9.36 -16.58
C TRP A 326 15.38 8.51 -16.13
N PHE A 327 16.35 8.26 -17.04
CA PHE A 327 17.50 7.41 -16.74
C PHE A 327 18.38 8.01 -15.64
N MET A 328 18.63 9.32 -15.71
CA MET A 328 19.43 10.03 -14.69
C MET A 328 18.71 10.13 -13.34
N GLY A 329 17.38 10.01 -13.32
CA GLY A 329 16.59 9.92 -12.09
C GLY A 329 16.61 8.54 -11.41
N LEU A 330 17.22 7.52 -12.01
CA LEU A 330 17.34 6.19 -11.39
C LEU A 330 18.45 6.16 -10.32
N PRO A 331 18.34 5.32 -9.28
CA PRO A 331 19.44 5.07 -8.34
C PRO A 331 20.74 4.67 -9.07
N ALA A 332 21.89 5.17 -8.59
CA ALA A 332 23.19 4.98 -9.24
C ALA A 332 23.53 3.50 -9.53
N GLY A 333 23.19 2.59 -8.60
CA GLY A 333 23.38 1.15 -8.80
C GLY A 333 22.56 0.57 -9.98
N ILE A 334 21.34 1.06 -10.20
CA ILE A 334 20.52 0.66 -11.36
C ILE A 334 21.14 1.22 -12.64
N GLN A 335 21.56 2.48 -12.64
CA GLN A 335 22.23 3.08 -13.79
C GLN A 335 23.50 2.30 -14.19
N ALA A 336 24.32 1.93 -13.20
CA ALA A 336 25.54 1.16 -13.41
C ALA A 336 25.26 -0.24 -13.98
N GLU A 337 24.27 -0.95 -13.44
CA GLU A 337 23.91 -2.28 -13.93
C GLU A 337 23.32 -2.23 -15.35
N VAL A 338 22.47 -1.24 -15.63
CA VAL A 338 21.93 -1.02 -16.97
C VAL A 338 23.06 -0.72 -17.96
N ARG A 339 24.04 0.12 -17.59
CA ARG A 339 25.21 0.37 -18.45
C ARG A 339 26.04 -0.89 -18.68
N ARG A 340 26.30 -1.68 -17.63
CA ARG A 340 27.11 -2.90 -17.70
C ARG A 340 26.58 -3.93 -18.69
N GLN A 341 25.26 -4.09 -18.76
CA GLN A 341 24.61 -5.10 -19.60
C GLN A 341 24.18 -4.58 -20.98
N HIS A 342 24.38 -3.29 -21.26
CA HIS A 342 23.96 -2.62 -22.51
C HIS A 342 25.13 -2.21 -23.40
N VAL A 343 26.37 -2.39 -22.92
CA VAL A 343 27.59 -2.43 -23.74
C VAL A 343 27.74 -3.84 -24.30
#